data_AF-A0A920WMC7-F1
#
_entry.id   AF-A0A920WMC7-F1
#
_cell.length_a   1.000
_cell.length_b   1.000
_cell.length_c   1.000
_cell.angle_alpha   90.00
_cell.angle_beta   90.00
_cell.angle_gamma   90.00
#
_symmetry.space_group_name_H-M   'P 1'
#
loop_
_entity.id
_entity.type
_entity.pdbx_description
1 polymer ?
#
loop_
_entity_poly.entity_id
_entity_poly.type
_entity_poly.pdbx_seq_one_letter_code
_entity_poly.pdbx_strand_id
1 'polypeptide(L)'
;MDRDRGTARIGWWTAPAHRRRGVATEAVSLLAQWALGPLGLERWWPEVDPDNAGSLAVARTAGFEDLGRPVDGRTVLMARPSGVVGGGATGRV
;
A
#
# COMPACT_ATOMS: atom_id res chain seq x y z
N MET A 1 1.18 3.14 13.74
CA MET A 1 0.69 1.76 13.73
C MET A 1 -0.06 1.56 15.02
N ASP A 2 -1.22 0.93 14.95
CA ASP A 2 -2.03 0.50 16.08
C ASP A 2 -2.17 -1.01 15.96
N ARG A 3 -1.43 -1.74 16.80
CA ARG A 3 -1.37 -3.21 16.77
C ARG A 3 -2.67 -3.84 17.28
N ASP A 4 -3.29 -3.23 18.27
CA ASP A 4 -4.53 -3.73 18.86
C ASP A 4 -5.68 -3.65 17.85
N ARG A 5 -5.65 -2.65 16.96
CA ARG A 5 -6.61 -2.50 15.86
C ARG A 5 -6.15 -3.09 14.53
N GLY A 6 -5.00 -3.76 14.47
CA GLY A 6 -4.45 -4.32 13.23
C GLY A 6 -4.27 -3.28 12.11
N THR A 7 -3.94 -2.02 12.45
CA THR A 7 -3.90 -0.92 11.48
C THR A 7 -2.55 -0.21 11.40
N ALA A 8 -2.19 0.27 10.21
CA ALA A 8 -1.03 1.14 10.04
C ALA A 8 -1.24 2.19 8.94
N ARG A 9 -0.48 3.27 9.05
CA ARG A 9 -0.31 4.27 7.98
C ARG A 9 1.13 4.19 7.47
N ILE A 10 1.33 4.35 6.16
CA ILE A 10 2.65 4.52 5.55
C ILE A 10 2.81 5.91 4.95
N GLY A 11 4.04 6.42 4.99
CA GLY A 11 4.52 7.49 4.13
C GLY A 11 5.87 7.11 3.53
N TRP A 12 6.23 7.76 2.42
CA TRP A 12 7.50 7.57 1.75
C TRP A 12 8.01 8.91 1.20
N TRP A 13 9.30 8.92 0.88
CA TRP A 13 9.92 9.99 0.11
C TRP A 13 11.09 9.42 -0.67
N THR A 14 11.48 10.11 -1.74
CA THR A 14 12.67 9.78 -2.52
C THR A 14 13.49 11.03 -2.75
N ALA A 15 14.80 10.90 -2.54
CA ALA A 15 15.74 11.95 -2.85
C ALA A 15 15.60 12.39 -4.33
N PRO A 16 15.67 13.69 -4.65
CA PRO A 16 15.42 14.20 -6.00
C PRO A 16 16.14 13.44 -7.11
N ALA A 17 17.43 13.12 -6.92
CA ALA A 17 18.27 12.41 -7.88
C ALA A 17 17.81 10.96 -8.20
N HIS A 18 16.97 10.38 -7.35
CA HIS A 18 16.52 8.97 -7.44
C HIS A 18 15.02 8.83 -7.74
N ARG A 19 14.31 9.94 -7.96
CA ARG A 19 12.89 9.91 -8.36
C ARG A 19 12.73 9.28 -9.74
N ARG A 20 11.52 8.78 -10.01
CA ARG A 20 11.12 8.19 -11.32
C ARG A 20 11.92 6.94 -11.73
N ARG A 21 12.64 6.31 -10.81
CA ARG A 21 13.38 5.05 -11.03
C ARG A 21 12.69 3.81 -10.45
N GLY A 22 11.42 3.92 -10.02
CA GLY A 22 10.67 2.81 -9.42
C GLY A 22 10.96 2.50 -7.95
N VAL A 23 12.01 3.08 -7.35
CA VAL A 23 12.46 2.78 -5.97
C VAL A 23 11.33 2.89 -4.93
N ALA A 24 10.55 3.99 -4.97
CA ALA A 24 9.43 4.17 -4.03
C ALA A 24 8.34 3.11 -4.22
N THR A 25 8.02 2.78 -5.47
CA THR A 25 7.03 1.76 -5.80
C THR A 25 7.46 0.40 -5.29
N GLU A 26 8.69 -0.02 -5.58
CA GLU A 26 9.24 -1.30 -5.13
C GLU A 26 9.22 -1.41 -3.59
N ALA A 27 9.71 -0.38 -2.90
CA ALA A 27 9.73 -0.35 -1.44
C ALA A 27 8.31 -0.42 -0.85
N VAL A 28 7.37 0.36 -1.40
CA VAL A 28 5.98 0.38 -0.92
C VAL A 28 5.28 -0.94 -1.21
N SER A 29 5.50 -1.56 -2.37
CA SER A 29 4.93 -2.88 -2.70
C SER A 29 5.49 -4.02 -1.84
N LEU A 30 6.79 -4.02 -1.55
CA LEU A 30 7.40 -5.01 -0.67
C LEU A 30 6.83 -4.90 0.74
N LEU A 31 6.76 -3.67 1.25
CA LEU A 31 6.09 -3.45 2.52
C LEU A 31 4.63 -3.90 2.41
N ALA A 32 3.90 -3.57 1.31
CA ALA A 32 2.47 -3.89 1.06
C ALA A 32 2.17 -5.35 1.37
N GLN A 33 2.96 -6.21 0.75
CA GLN A 33 2.87 -7.65 0.87
C GLN A 33 3.24 -8.12 2.28
N TRP A 34 4.31 -7.57 2.86
CA TRP A 34 4.73 -7.97 4.20
C TRP A 34 3.69 -7.61 5.28
N ALA A 35 3.14 -6.40 5.23
CA ALA A 35 2.27 -5.93 6.30
C ALA A 35 0.87 -6.56 6.25
N LEU A 36 0.33 -6.83 5.06
CA LEU A 36 -0.96 -7.52 4.91
C LEU A 36 -0.84 -9.04 5.00
N GLY A 37 0.33 -9.60 4.69
CA GLY A 37 0.59 -11.04 4.80
C GLY A 37 1.22 -11.39 6.15
N PRO A 38 2.55 -11.58 6.22
CA PRO A 38 3.26 -12.01 7.43
C PRO A 38 2.95 -11.22 8.72
N LEU A 39 2.78 -9.90 8.65
CA LEU A 39 2.48 -9.08 9.83
C LEU A 39 0.99 -9.17 10.24
N GLY A 40 0.12 -9.59 9.34
CA GLY A 40 -1.31 -9.78 9.60
C GLY A 40 -2.09 -8.50 9.89
N LEU A 41 -1.70 -7.34 9.31
CA LEU A 41 -2.52 -6.14 9.43
C LEU A 41 -3.84 -6.28 8.67
N GLU A 42 -4.93 -5.86 9.30
CA GLU A 42 -6.25 -5.82 8.68
C GLU A 42 -6.40 -4.60 7.75
N ARG A 43 -5.82 -3.46 8.13
CA ARG A 43 -5.94 -2.23 7.34
C ARG A 43 -4.63 -1.47 7.24
N TRP A 44 -4.38 -1.01 6.03
CA TRP A 44 -3.22 -0.21 5.74
C TRP A 44 -3.47 0.79 4.61
N TRP A 45 -3.12 2.04 4.86
CA TRP A 45 -3.33 3.15 3.93
C TRP A 45 -2.16 4.15 3.94
N PRO A 46 -1.88 4.82 2.81
CA PRO A 46 -1.26 6.13 2.79
C PRO A 46 -2.31 7.25 2.84
N GLU A 47 -1.85 8.43 3.25
CA GLU A 47 -2.51 9.70 3.02
C GLU A 47 -1.62 10.54 2.11
N VAL A 48 -2.14 10.91 0.95
CA VAL A 48 -1.39 11.62 -0.08
C VAL A 48 -2.09 12.93 -0.40
N ASP A 49 -1.33 14.01 -0.48
CA ASP A 49 -1.84 15.28 -1.00
C ASP A 49 -2.36 15.09 -2.44
N PRO A 50 -3.59 15.52 -2.79
CA PRO A 50 -4.15 15.37 -4.14
C PRO A 50 -3.26 15.95 -5.25
N ASP A 51 -2.47 16.98 -4.94
CA ASP A 51 -1.57 17.62 -5.91
C ASP A 51 -0.22 16.88 -6.04
N ASN A 52 0.05 15.90 -5.18
CA ASN A 52 1.26 15.09 -5.23
C ASN A 52 1.12 13.91 -6.20
N ALA A 53 1.09 14.23 -7.49
CA ALA A 53 0.93 13.26 -8.58
C ALA A 53 1.97 12.11 -8.52
N GLY A 54 3.19 12.38 -8.04
CA GLY A 54 4.24 11.37 -7.91
C GLY A 54 3.91 10.31 -6.85
N SER A 55 3.41 10.74 -5.69
CA SER A 55 3.02 9.81 -4.62
C SER A 55 1.73 9.09 -4.95
N LEU A 56 0.78 9.76 -5.59
CA LEU A 56 -0.44 9.11 -6.11
C LEU A 56 -0.10 8.00 -7.12
N ALA A 57 0.88 8.24 -8.01
CA ALA A 57 1.36 7.22 -8.94
C ALA A 57 2.00 6.03 -8.21
N VAL A 58 2.85 6.28 -7.20
CA VAL A 58 3.44 5.21 -6.36
C VAL A 58 2.35 4.36 -5.70
N ALA A 59 1.36 5.00 -5.07
CA ALA A 59 0.27 4.30 -4.38
C ALA A 59 -0.52 3.42 -5.36
N ARG A 60 -0.94 3.96 -6.51
CA ARG A 60 -1.68 3.18 -7.52
C ARG A 60 -0.88 2.01 -8.06
N THR A 61 0.39 2.21 -8.43
CA THR A 61 1.23 1.12 -8.95
C THR A 61 1.51 0.07 -7.89
N ALA A 62 1.55 0.44 -6.61
CA ALA A 62 1.70 -0.50 -5.50
C ALA A 62 0.40 -1.25 -5.13
N GLY A 63 -0.69 -1.06 -5.88
CA GLY A 63 -1.95 -1.78 -5.68
C GLY A 63 -2.90 -1.14 -4.67
N PHE A 64 -2.66 0.11 -4.27
CA PHE A 64 -3.61 0.87 -3.46
C PHE A 64 -4.72 1.41 -4.33
N GLU A 65 -5.94 1.35 -3.81
CA GLU A 65 -7.11 1.93 -4.45
C GLU A 65 -7.54 3.21 -3.75
N ASP A 66 -7.89 4.20 -4.56
CA ASP A 66 -8.45 5.45 -4.08
C ASP A 66 -9.90 5.21 -3.64
N LEU A 67 -10.20 5.53 -2.39
CA LEU A 67 -11.55 5.37 -1.83
C LEU A 67 -12.46 6.57 -2.12
N GLY A 68 -11.99 7.56 -2.89
CA GLY A 68 -12.79 8.68 -3.40
C GLY A 68 -13.14 9.73 -2.35
N ARG A 69 -12.57 9.65 -1.14
CA ARG A 69 -12.82 10.59 -0.04
C ARG A 69 -11.51 11.17 0.49
N PRO A 70 -11.28 12.49 0.31
CA PRO A 70 -10.26 13.18 1.07
C PRO A 70 -10.63 13.21 2.56
N VAL A 71 -9.64 12.98 3.43
CA VAL A 71 -9.75 13.26 4.87
C VAL A 71 -8.77 14.40 5.14
N ASP A 72 -9.26 15.51 5.71
CA ASP A 72 -8.48 16.72 5.98
C ASP A 72 -7.66 17.21 4.76
N GLY A 73 -8.27 17.17 3.57
CA GLY A 73 -7.65 17.59 2.31
C GLY A 73 -6.65 16.61 1.69
N ARG A 74 -6.43 15.44 2.29
CA ARG A 74 -5.55 14.39 1.75
C ARG A 74 -6.35 13.23 1.18
N THR A 75 -5.98 12.73 0.02
CA THR A 75 -6.49 11.49 -0.55
C THR A 75 -6.05 10.30 0.31
N VAL A 76 -7.02 9.54 0.81
CA VAL A 76 -6.78 8.28 1.52
C VAL A 76 -6.94 7.14 0.52
N LEU A 77 -5.87 6.36 0.32
CA LEU A 77 -5.90 5.16 -0.51
C LEU A 77 -5.80 3.92 0.38
N MET A 78 -6.52 2.85 0.09
CA MET A 78 -6.48 1.63 0.89
C MET A 78 -5.77 0.52 0.12
N ALA A 79 -4.86 -0.18 0.79
CA ALA A 79 -4.24 -1.36 0.21
C ALA A 79 -5.32 -2.41 -0.01
N ARG A 80 -5.40 -2.96 -1.22
CA ARG A 80 -6.15 -4.19 -1.43
C ARG A 80 -5.25 -5.34 -0.98
N PRO A 81 -5.72 -6.28 -0.14
CA PRO A 81 -5.07 -7.57 -0.08
C PRO A 81 -5.18 -8.12 -1.49
N SER A 82 -4.08 -8.12 -2.24
CA SER A 82 -3.99 -8.82 -3.50
C SER A 82 -4.44 -10.24 -3.18
N GLY A 83 -5.60 -10.62 -3.73
CA GLY A 83 -6.25 -11.87 -3.39
C GLY A 83 -5.21 -12.97 -3.39
N VAL A 84 -5.21 -13.77 -2.33
CA VAL A 84 -4.61 -15.09 -2.37
C VAL A 84 -5.06 -15.69 -3.69
N VAL A 85 -4.13 -15.86 -4.64
CA VAL A 85 -4.34 -16.82 -5.70
C VAL A 85 -4.39 -18.13 -4.95
N GLY A 86 -5.61 -18.61 -4.73
CA GLY A 86 -5.85 -19.94 -4.17
C GLY A 86 -5.21 -20.93 -5.12
N GLY A 87 -3.97 -21.31 -4.81
CA GLY A 87 -3.32 -22.47 -5.38
C GLY A 87 -4.08 -23.68 -4.86
N GLY A 88 -5.06 -24.12 -5.64
CA GLY A 88 -5.63 -25.44 -5.49
C GLY A 88 -4.50 -26.47 -5.58
N ALA A 89 -4.28 -27.19 -4.49
CA ALA A 89 -3.71 -28.52 -4.53
C ALA A 89 -4.66 -29.42 -3.75
N THR A 90 -5.68 -29.89 -4.45
CA THR A 90 -6.24 -31.21 -4.23
C THR A 90 -5.09 -32.22 -4.19
N GLY A 91 -4.88 -32.84 -3.04
CA GLY A 91 -3.88 -33.88 -2.85
C GLY A 91 -4.30 -34.78 -1.70
N ARG A 92 -5.23 -35.68 -1.98
CA ARG A 92 -5.53 -36.85 -1.15
C ARG A 92 -4.30 -37.76 -1.16
N VAL A 93 -3.79 -38.14 0.00
CA VAL A 93 -3.33 -39.51 0.30
C VAL A 93 -3.53 -39.75 1.78
#